data_AF-A0A931KB35-F1
#
_entry.id   AF-A0A931KB35-F1
#
_cell.length_a   1.000
_cell.length_b   1.000
_cell.length_c   1.000
_cell.angle_alpha   90.00
_cell.angle_beta   90.00
_cell.angle_gamma   90.00
#
_symmetry.space_group_name_H-M   'P 1'
#
loop_
_entity.id
_entity.type
_entity.pdbx_description
1 polymer ?
#
loop_
_entity_poly.entity_id
_entity_poly.type
_entity_poly.pdbx_seq_one_letter_code
_entity_poly.pdbx_strand_id
1 'polypeptide(L)'
;MIRVNDGATGSKFRPGYSLIEMLVVISVSVFLLSLMYSALVGVLRRTTEPDIVASQFLTATQATEILRDELRRSGAMQVDASGTSVQIEFEGSNSATWRLGEMPFRLERSAPGDKMPGIFGLTGFDSGRFERFETGPGRPEMLRLTLTPERPRRRSNAGPVEVRPIHFEFAVGTTKYQSKKDEPKAKPGEPKS
;
A
#
# COMPACT_ATOMS: atom_id res chain seq x y z
N MET A 1 8.11 -43.91 -86.30
CA MET A 1 9.03 -44.50 -85.30
C MET A 1 9.16 -43.49 -84.17
N ILE A 2 8.43 -43.70 -83.07
CA ILE A 2 8.31 -42.73 -81.97
C ILE A 2 9.42 -43.05 -80.95
N ARG A 3 10.30 -42.07 -80.68
CA ARG A 3 11.27 -42.14 -79.57
C ARG A 3 10.57 -41.70 -78.29
N VAL A 4 10.55 -42.60 -77.31
CA VAL A 4 10.12 -42.34 -75.93
C VAL A 4 11.12 -41.38 -75.31
N ASN A 5 10.63 -40.27 -74.76
CA ASN A 5 11.43 -39.26 -74.09
C ASN A 5 11.40 -39.58 -72.59
N ASP A 6 12.54 -39.99 -72.03
CA ASP A 6 12.70 -40.28 -70.61
C ASP A 6 12.53 -38.98 -69.80
N GLY A 7 11.47 -38.95 -68.99
CA GLY A 7 11.26 -37.92 -67.99
C GLY A 7 12.27 -38.06 -66.85
N ALA A 8 13.45 -37.45 -67.02
CA ALA A 8 14.39 -37.24 -65.94
C ALA A 8 13.81 -36.21 -64.96
N THR A 9 13.32 -36.70 -63.82
CA THR A 9 13.00 -35.96 -62.62
C THR A 9 14.24 -35.26 -62.06
N GLY A 10 14.50 -34.05 -62.55
CA GLY A 10 15.49 -33.15 -61.97
C GLY A 10 15.01 -32.61 -60.63
N SER A 11 15.16 -33.37 -59.55
CA SER A 11 15.08 -32.80 -58.20
C SER A 11 16.26 -31.84 -58.04
N LYS A 12 15.97 -30.54 -58.05
CA LYS A 12 16.94 -29.50 -57.75
C LYS A 12 17.42 -29.72 -56.31
N PHE A 13 18.59 -30.34 -56.16
CA PHE A 13 19.34 -30.39 -54.91
C PHE A 13 19.54 -28.94 -54.43
N ARG A 14 18.81 -28.54 -53.39
CA ARG A 14 19.09 -27.31 -52.67
C ARG A 14 20.44 -27.54 -51.95
N PRO A 15 21.44 -26.66 -52.11
CA PRO A 15 22.68 -26.81 -51.36
C PRO A 15 22.34 -26.76 -49.87
N GLY A 16 22.62 -27.85 -49.16
CA GLY A 16 22.46 -27.92 -47.72
C GLY A 16 23.45 -26.95 -47.06
N TYR A 17 23.01 -26.28 -45.99
CA TYR A 17 23.89 -25.42 -45.22
C TYR A 17 25.10 -26.21 -44.72
N SER A 18 26.29 -25.62 -44.86
CA SER A 18 27.49 -26.22 -44.31
C SER A 18 27.40 -26.24 -42.78
N LEU A 19 28.12 -27.18 -42.14
CA LEU A 19 28.14 -27.30 -40.68
C LEU A 19 28.63 -25.99 -40.02
N ILE A 20 29.54 -25.27 -40.68
CA ILE A 20 30.04 -23.97 -40.24
C ILE A 20 28.94 -22.90 -40.30
N GLU A 21 28.16 -22.85 -41.39
CA GLU A 21 27.03 -21.91 -41.51
C GLU A 21 25.98 -22.15 -40.42
N MET A 22 25.68 -23.41 -40.10
CA MET A 22 24.76 -23.74 -39.01
C MET A 22 25.27 -23.29 -37.64
N LEU A 23 26.57 -23.45 -37.36
CA LEU A 23 27.17 -22.98 -36.11
C LEU A 23 27.12 -21.45 -35.98
N VAL A 24 27.37 -20.73 -37.08
CA VAL A 24 27.29 -19.26 -37.10
C VAL A 24 25.86 -18.80 -36.81
N VAL A 25 24.86 -19.40 -37.45
CA VAL A 25 23.44 -19.04 -37.24
C VAL A 25 23.01 -19.28 -35.80
N ILE A 26 23.41 -20.40 -35.20
CA ILE A 26 23.09 -20.70 -33.79
C ILE A 26 23.73 -19.67 -32.87
N SER A 27 25.01 -19.36 -33.07
CA SER A 27 25.74 -18.35 -32.28
C SER A 27 25.06 -16.98 -32.32
N VAL A 28 24.73 -16.51 -33.53
CA VAL A 28 24.06 -15.21 -33.73
C VAL A 28 22.66 -15.22 -33.09
N SER A 29 21.92 -16.31 -33.23
CA SER A 29 20.57 -16.44 -32.65
C SER A 29 20.60 -16.37 -31.12
N VAL A 30 21.53 -17.08 -30.47
CA VAL A 30 21.69 -17.06 -29.01
C VAL A 30 22.10 -15.68 -28.50
N PHE A 31 23.01 -15.01 -29.23
CA PHE A 31 23.42 -13.65 -28.91
C PHE A 31 22.24 -12.66 -28.99
N LEU A 32 21.46 -12.72 -30.07
CA LEU A 32 20.27 -11.88 -30.25
C LEU A 32 19.21 -12.14 -29.18
N LEU A 33 18.95 -13.41 -28.84
CA LEU A 33 18.03 -13.78 -27.76
C LEU A 33 18.48 -13.22 -26.40
N SER A 34 19.78 -13.23 -26.12
CA SER A 34 20.34 -12.70 -24.88
C SER A 34 20.16 -11.17 -24.77
N LEU A 35 20.33 -10.45 -25.88
CA LEU A 35 20.07 -9.01 -25.95
C LEU A 35 18.58 -8.69 -25.78
N MET A 36 17.70 -9.43 -26.45
CA MET A 36 16.25 -9.25 -26.33
C MET A 36 15.76 -9.56 -24.91
N TYR A 37 16.27 -10.61 -24.28
CA TYR A 37 15.95 -10.94 -22.89
C TYR A 37 16.35 -9.79 -21.94
N SER A 38 17.56 -9.26 -22.10
CA SER A 38 18.05 -8.14 -21.29
C SER A 38 17.21 -6.87 -21.47
N ALA A 39 16.82 -6.56 -22.72
CA ALA A 39 15.94 -5.44 -23.03
C ALA A 39 14.54 -5.63 -22.44
N LEU A 40 13.98 -6.84 -22.55
CA LEU A 40 12.67 -7.19 -21.99
C LEU A 40 12.65 -7.05 -20.46
N VAL A 41 13.69 -7.54 -19.77
CA VAL A 41 13.85 -7.35 -18.32
C VAL A 41 13.97 -5.87 -17.97
N GLY A 42 14.69 -5.08 -18.78
CA GLY A 42 14.79 -3.64 -18.60
C GLY A 42 13.46 -2.90 -18.77
N VAL A 43 12.63 -3.31 -19.74
CA VAL A 43 11.29 -2.75 -19.97
C VAL A 43 10.34 -3.16 -18.85
N LEU A 44 10.29 -4.44 -18.48
CA LEU A 44 9.47 -4.96 -17.37
C LEU A 44 9.78 -4.24 -16.05
N ARG A 45 11.06 -3.94 -15.78
CA ARG A 45 11.48 -3.14 -14.61
C ARG A 45 11.00 -1.69 -14.67
N ARG A 46 10.90 -1.08 -15.85
CA ARG A 46 10.40 0.30 -16.03
C ARG A 46 8.88 0.39 -16.02
N THR A 47 8.18 -0.63 -16.51
CA THR A 47 6.71 -0.66 -16.53
C THR A 47 6.09 -1.08 -15.21
N THR A 48 6.87 -1.65 -14.28
CA THR A 48 6.42 -1.96 -12.92
C THR A 48 6.54 -0.79 -11.95
N GLU A 49 7.29 0.28 -12.29
CA GLU A 49 7.45 1.44 -11.40
C GLU A 49 6.16 2.26 -11.15
N PRO A 50 5.24 2.53 -12.10
CA PRO A 50 4.05 3.33 -11.81
C PRO A 50 2.97 2.59 -10.99
N ASP A 51 2.84 1.26 -11.12
CA ASP A 51 1.89 0.47 -10.34
C ASP A 51 2.36 0.21 -8.90
N ILE A 52 3.69 0.20 -8.68
CA ILE A 52 4.27 0.16 -7.34
C ILE A 52 3.94 1.47 -6.61
N VAL A 53 4.05 2.64 -7.25
CA VAL A 53 3.73 3.92 -6.59
C VAL A 53 2.23 4.09 -6.32
N ALA A 54 1.36 3.59 -7.21
CA ALA A 54 -0.10 3.63 -7.00
C ALA A 54 -0.57 2.66 -5.89
N SER A 55 -0.01 1.44 -5.83
CA SER A 55 -0.28 0.50 -4.73
C SER A 55 0.27 0.99 -3.38
N GLN A 56 1.37 1.75 -3.39
CA GLN A 56 2.01 2.34 -2.21
C GLN A 56 1.23 3.48 -1.54
N PHE A 57 0.43 4.25 -2.29
CA PHE A 57 -0.42 5.32 -1.73
C PHE A 57 -1.77 4.79 -1.20
N LEU A 58 -2.24 3.68 -1.78
CA LEU A 58 -3.44 2.98 -1.34
C LEU A 58 -3.27 2.39 0.07
N THR A 59 -2.07 1.90 0.43
CA THR A 59 -1.85 1.25 1.73
C THR A 59 -1.88 2.22 2.91
N ALA A 60 -1.31 3.42 2.78
CA ALA A 60 -1.36 4.42 3.85
C ALA A 60 -2.79 4.92 4.09
N THR A 61 -3.53 5.20 3.01
CA THR A 61 -4.93 5.63 3.09
C THR A 61 -5.80 4.53 3.73
N GLN A 62 -5.68 3.29 3.25
CA GLN A 62 -6.42 2.15 3.78
C GLN A 62 -6.07 1.87 5.26
N ALA A 63 -4.79 1.96 5.64
CA ALA A 63 -4.37 1.81 7.03
C ALA A 63 -4.99 2.88 7.93
N THR A 64 -5.02 4.13 7.47
CA THR A 64 -5.65 5.23 8.21
C THR A 64 -7.17 5.11 8.30
N GLU A 65 -7.82 4.51 7.30
CA GLU A 65 -9.27 4.24 7.35
C GLU A 65 -9.61 3.17 8.38
N ILE A 66 -8.84 2.08 8.43
CA ILE A 66 -9.02 1.03 9.45
C ILE A 66 -8.82 1.62 10.85
N LEU A 67 -7.74 2.40 11.05
CA LEU A 67 -7.48 3.08 12.31
C LEU A 67 -8.61 4.04 12.69
N ARG A 68 -9.13 4.82 11.72
CA ARG A 68 -10.27 5.72 11.91
C ARG A 68 -11.51 4.96 12.37
N ASP A 69 -11.81 3.83 11.75
CA ASP A 69 -12.99 3.03 12.06
C ASP A 69 -12.89 2.39 13.44
N GLU A 70 -11.68 2.00 13.88
CA GLU A 70 -11.45 1.51 15.23
C GLU A 70 -11.60 2.61 16.28
N LEU A 71 -11.02 3.79 16.05
CA LEU A 71 -11.16 4.92 16.96
C LEU A 71 -12.61 5.36 17.10
N ARG A 72 -13.40 5.29 16.02
CA ARG A 72 -14.85 5.55 16.06
C ARG A 72 -15.63 4.56 16.93
N ARG A 73 -15.13 3.34 17.09
CA ARG A 73 -15.74 2.30 17.94
C ARG A 73 -15.16 2.25 19.36
N SER A 74 -14.10 3.02 19.60
CA SER A 74 -13.39 3.03 20.87
C SER A 74 -13.99 4.00 21.87
N GLY A 75 -14.05 3.58 23.13
CA GLY A 75 -14.50 4.44 24.23
C GLY A 75 -13.38 5.31 24.81
N ALA A 76 -12.13 4.89 24.66
CA ALA A 76 -10.95 5.61 25.12
C ALA A 76 -9.71 5.26 24.28
N MET A 77 -8.68 6.10 24.38
CA MET A 77 -7.37 5.80 23.84
C MET A 77 -6.25 6.33 24.75
N GLN A 78 -5.09 5.70 24.65
CA GLN A 78 -3.87 6.11 25.32
C GLN A 78 -2.70 6.06 24.34
N VAL A 79 -2.05 7.21 24.13
CA VAL A 79 -0.83 7.30 23.32
C VAL A 79 0.38 7.15 24.24
N ASP A 80 1.38 6.36 23.82
CA ASP A 80 2.63 6.23 24.57
C ASP A 80 3.40 7.56 24.62
N ALA A 81 4.31 7.69 25.59
CA ALA A 81 5.09 8.92 25.75
C ALA A 81 5.98 9.24 24.52
N SER A 82 6.42 8.21 23.81
CA SER A 82 7.22 8.34 22.58
C SER A 82 6.38 8.77 21.37
N GLY A 83 5.06 8.62 21.39
CA GLY A 83 4.19 8.79 20.23
C GLY A 83 4.38 7.72 19.16
N THR A 84 4.92 6.56 19.52
CA THR A 84 5.17 5.43 18.61
C THR A 84 4.06 4.39 18.64
N SER A 85 3.22 4.40 19.67
CA SER A 85 2.10 3.50 19.81
C SER A 85 0.88 4.16 20.44
N VAL A 86 -0.29 3.64 20.09
CA VAL A 86 -1.56 4.02 20.68
C VAL A 86 -2.32 2.76 21.05
N GLN A 87 -2.77 2.69 22.30
CA GLN A 87 -3.70 1.69 22.78
C GLN A 87 -5.11 2.25 22.67
N ILE A 88 -6.00 1.48 22.06
CA ILE A 88 -7.39 1.80 21.81
C ILE A 88 -8.24 0.84 22.65
N GLU A 89 -9.14 1.37 23.46
CA GLU A 89 -10.03 0.58 24.30
C GLU A 89 -11.45 0.55 23.72
N PHE A 90 -11.97 -0.66 23.52
CA PHE A 90 -13.32 -0.89 23.05
C PHE A 90 -14.28 -1.18 24.20
N GLU A 91 -15.56 -0.91 23.98
CA GLU A 91 -16.62 -1.25 24.92
C GLU A 91 -16.68 -2.78 25.11
N GLY A 92 -16.58 -3.26 26.37
CA GLY A 92 -16.60 -4.70 26.68
C GLY A 92 -15.23 -5.38 26.91
N SER A 93 -14.21 -4.63 27.33
CA SER A 93 -12.90 -5.14 27.80
C SER A 93 -11.92 -5.66 26.73
N ASN A 94 -12.17 -5.36 25.46
CA ASN A 94 -11.17 -5.57 24.40
C ASN A 94 -10.35 -4.31 24.19
N SER A 95 -9.06 -4.46 23.91
CA SER A 95 -8.20 -3.35 23.47
C SER A 95 -7.45 -3.74 22.21
N ALA A 96 -7.00 -2.77 21.42
CA ALA A 96 -6.05 -2.99 20.34
C ALA A 96 -4.89 -2.01 20.50
N THR A 97 -3.67 -2.48 20.22
CA THR A 97 -2.49 -1.63 20.18
C THR A 97 -2.09 -1.42 18.72
N TRP A 98 -1.90 -0.16 18.37
CA TRP A 98 -1.35 0.25 17.10
C TRP A 98 0.06 0.77 17.31
N ARG A 99 1.03 0.35 16.49
CA ARG A 99 2.44 0.71 16.64
C ARG A 99 3.07 1.08 15.30
N LEU A 100 3.90 2.11 15.31
CA LEU A 100 4.76 2.47 14.18
C LEU A 100 6.03 1.62 14.21
N GLY A 101 6.22 0.78 13.19
CA GLY A 101 7.44 0.03 12.97
C GLY A 101 8.37 0.78 12.04
N GLU A 102 9.68 0.74 12.30
CA GLU A 102 10.66 1.61 11.62
C GLU A 102 11.19 1.04 10.29
N MET A 103 11.37 -0.27 10.16
CA MET A 103 12.06 -0.83 8.98
C MET A 103 11.53 -2.23 8.59
N PRO A 104 10.85 -2.38 7.42
CA PRO A 104 10.25 -1.31 6.63
C PRO A 104 9.26 -0.47 7.45
N PHE A 105 9.13 0.82 7.13
CA PHE A 105 8.21 1.72 7.82
C PHE A 105 6.76 1.27 7.61
N ARG A 106 6.06 1.03 8.71
CA ARG A 106 4.77 0.33 8.71
C ARG A 106 3.96 0.64 9.96
N LEU A 107 2.67 0.33 9.86
CA LEU A 107 1.75 0.38 10.96
C LEU A 107 1.36 -1.06 11.35
N GLU A 108 1.53 -1.41 12.62
CA GLU A 108 1.26 -2.73 13.16
C GLU A 108 0.06 -2.65 14.12
N ARG A 109 -0.90 -3.56 13.97
CA ARG A 109 -2.08 -3.68 14.82
C ARG A 109 -2.04 -5.02 15.55
N SER A 110 -2.22 -5.00 16.86
CA SER A 110 -2.35 -6.21 17.69
C SER A 110 -3.53 -6.10 18.66
N ALA A 111 -4.36 -7.13 18.74
CA ALA A 111 -5.41 -7.26 19.75
C ALA A 111 -5.24 -8.54 20.59
N PRO A 112 -5.79 -8.61 21.82
CA PRO A 112 -5.85 -9.84 22.60
C PRO A 112 -6.49 -10.97 21.80
N GLY A 113 -5.78 -12.09 21.67
CA GLY A 113 -6.23 -13.26 20.90
C GLY A 113 -5.77 -13.29 19.44
N ASP A 114 -5.17 -12.22 18.92
CA ASP A 114 -4.55 -12.24 17.59
C ASP A 114 -3.32 -13.17 17.60
N LYS A 115 -3.34 -14.18 16.73
CA LYS A 115 -2.18 -15.08 16.52
C LYS A 115 -1.09 -14.41 15.67
N MET A 116 -1.47 -13.42 14.86
CA MET A 116 -0.56 -12.63 14.04
C MET A 116 -1.05 -11.17 14.01
N PRO A 117 -0.15 -10.18 14.17
CA PRO A 117 -0.52 -8.78 14.06
C PRO A 117 -0.89 -8.42 12.61
N GLY A 118 -1.85 -7.50 12.45
CA GLY A 118 -2.12 -6.87 11.17
C GLY A 118 -0.98 -5.91 10.82
N ILE A 119 -0.36 -6.07 9.65
CA ILE A 119 0.77 -5.24 9.23
C ILE A 119 0.37 -4.46 7.98
N PHE A 120 0.49 -3.14 8.04
CA PHE A 120 0.15 -2.22 6.97
C PHE A 120 1.39 -1.41 6.57
N GLY A 121 1.90 -1.62 5.35
CA GLY A 121 3.06 -0.89 4.85
C GLY A 121 2.77 0.59 4.65
N LEU A 122 3.60 1.47 5.21
CA LEU A 122 3.51 2.93 5.04
C LEU A 122 4.62 3.41 4.10
N THR A 123 4.58 2.92 2.87
CA THR A 123 5.56 3.24 1.83
C THR A 123 5.56 4.72 1.44
N GLY A 124 6.75 5.26 1.15
CA GLY A 124 6.92 6.68 0.86
C GLY A 124 7.01 7.58 2.09
N PHE A 125 7.07 6.98 3.30
CA PHE A 125 7.29 7.68 4.56
C PHE A 125 8.50 7.09 5.29
N ASP A 126 9.29 7.97 5.92
CA ASP A 126 10.47 7.60 6.71
C ASP A 126 10.13 7.44 8.19
N SER A 127 9.14 8.20 8.68
CA SER A 127 8.79 8.23 10.09
C SER A 127 7.37 8.71 10.31
N GLY A 128 6.88 8.54 11.54
CA GLY A 128 5.61 9.09 11.95
C GLY A 128 5.49 9.19 13.46
N ARG A 129 4.39 9.80 13.91
CA ARG A 129 4.10 9.98 15.33
C ARG A 129 2.59 10.06 15.58
N PHE A 130 2.15 9.40 16.64
CA PHE A 130 0.85 9.58 17.26
C PHE A 130 0.88 10.72 18.27
N GLU A 131 -0.14 11.57 18.21
CA GLU A 131 -0.36 12.65 19.16
C GLU A 131 -1.82 12.65 19.60
N ARG A 132 -2.06 12.68 20.91
CA ARG A 132 -3.37 12.91 21.48
C ARG A 132 -3.56 14.40 21.70
N PHE A 133 -4.72 14.92 21.31
CA PHE A 133 -5.10 16.29 21.62
C PHE A 133 -6.60 16.42 21.88
N GLU A 134 -6.96 17.38 22.71
CA GLU A 134 -8.36 17.73 22.99
C GLU A 134 -8.69 19.02 22.26
N THR A 135 -9.83 19.05 21.57
CA THR A 135 -10.24 20.22 20.78
C THR A 135 -11.02 21.26 21.57
N GLY A 136 -11.19 21.04 22.89
CA GLY A 136 -11.87 21.94 23.81
C GLY A 136 -12.91 21.23 24.71
N PRO A 137 -13.47 21.93 25.69
CA PRO A 137 -14.45 21.37 26.62
C PRO A 137 -15.70 20.86 25.87
N GLY A 138 -16.03 19.59 26.11
CA GLY A 138 -17.19 18.92 25.50
C GLY A 138 -16.98 18.45 24.06
N ARG A 139 -15.77 18.54 23.50
CA ARG A 139 -15.45 17.97 22.18
C ARG A 139 -14.83 16.58 22.30
N PRO A 140 -14.95 15.73 21.26
CA PRO A 140 -14.31 14.43 21.27
C PRO A 140 -12.80 14.58 21.40
N GLU A 141 -12.20 13.62 22.11
CA GLU A 141 -10.77 13.40 22.11
C GLU A 141 -10.31 13.07 20.68
N MET A 142 -9.17 13.59 20.26
CA MET A 142 -8.66 13.43 18.90
C MET A 142 -7.29 12.76 18.92
N LEU A 143 -7.09 11.84 17.98
CA LEU A 143 -5.79 11.30 17.62
C LEU A 143 -5.30 11.98 16.34
N ARG A 144 -4.04 12.43 16.33
CA ARG A 144 -3.32 12.81 15.11
C ARG A 144 -2.24 11.77 14.83
N LEU A 145 -2.23 11.24 13.61
CA LEU A 145 -1.08 10.53 13.04
C LEU A 145 -0.36 11.48 12.09
N THR A 146 0.86 11.86 12.44
CA THR A 146 1.74 12.64 11.57
C THR A 146 2.70 11.69 10.86
N LEU A 147 2.77 11.74 9.54
CA LEU A 147 3.70 10.96 8.72
C LEU A 147 4.67 11.89 8.00
N THR A 148 5.97 11.59 8.05
CA THR A 148 7.02 12.35 7.36
C THR A 148 7.40 11.62 6.08
N PRO A 149 7.19 12.22 4.89
CA PRO A 149 7.54 11.58 3.63
C PRO A 149 9.04 11.28 3.51
N GLU A 150 9.38 10.23 2.75
CA GLU A 150 10.77 9.91 2.43
C GLU A 150 11.40 11.07 1.64
N ARG A 151 12.61 11.48 2.05
CA ARG A 151 13.33 12.52 1.31
C ARG A 151 13.76 11.95 -0.05
N PRO A 152 13.41 12.59 -1.18
CA PRO A 152 13.87 12.12 -2.48
C PRO A 152 15.40 12.07 -2.47
N ARG A 153 15.97 10.88 -2.69
CA ARG A 153 17.42 10.71 -2.84
C ARG A 153 17.86 11.60 -3.99
N ARG A 154 18.60 12.66 -3.66
CA ARG A 154 19.02 13.75 -4.56
C ARG A 154 19.28 13.24 -5.98
N ARG A 155 18.46 13.66 -6.95
CA ARG A 155 18.99 13.89 -8.31
C ARG A 155 19.84 15.15 -8.19
N SER A 156 21.11 15.06 -8.60
CA SER A 156 22.19 16.03 -8.33
C SER A 156 21.90 17.49 -8.70
N ASN A 157 20.81 17.80 -9.39
CA ASN A 157 20.51 19.14 -9.90
C ASN A 157 19.15 19.73 -9.44
N ALA A 158 18.40 19.07 -8.56
CA ALA A 158 17.18 19.67 -7.99
C ALA A 158 17.51 20.39 -6.66
N GLY A 159 17.05 21.63 -6.51
CA GLY A 159 17.18 22.39 -5.27
C GLY A 159 16.54 21.69 -4.05
N PRO A 160 16.63 22.26 -2.84
CA PRO A 160 16.06 21.65 -1.65
C PRO A 160 14.55 21.46 -1.82
N VAL A 161 14.11 20.21 -1.89
CA VAL A 161 12.68 19.86 -1.86
C VAL A 161 12.21 20.00 -0.42
N GLU A 162 11.29 20.93 -0.16
CA GLU A 162 10.65 21.07 1.14
C GLU A 162 9.75 19.86 1.38
N VAL A 163 10.13 18.98 2.31
CA VAL A 163 9.32 17.83 2.70
C VAL A 163 8.40 18.24 3.84
N ARG A 164 7.10 18.32 3.56
CA ARG A 164 6.08 18.66 4.55
C ARG A 164 5.46 17.39 5.15
N PRO A 165 5.30 17.32 6.48
CA PRO A 165 4.56 16.23 7.11
C PRO A 165 3.09 16.18 6.66
N ILE A 166 2.54 14.97 6.61
CA ILE A 166 1.12 14.72 6.35
C ILE A 166 0.44 14.40 7.68
N HIS A 167 -0.70 15.03 7.95
CA HIS A 167 -1.44 14.83 9.19
C HIS A 167 -2.79 14.14 8.91
N PHE A 168 -3.06 13.07 9.64
CA PHE A 168 -4.36 12.42 9.67
C PHE A 168 -4.95 12.59 11.06
N GLU A 169 -6.16 13.16 11.13
CA GLU A 169 -6.83 13.41 12.40
C GLU A 169 -8.08 12.53 12.51
N PHE A 170 -8.28 11.95 13.69
CA PHE A 170 -9.32 10.98 13.97
C PHE A 170 -10.01 11.33 15.29
N ALA A 171 -11.34 11.36 15.27
CA ALA A 171 -12.12 11.52 16.49
C ALA A 171 -12.31 10.17 17.18
N VAL A 172 -12.11 10.16 18.49
CA VAL A 172 -12.44 9.01 19.36
C VAL A 172 -13.96 8.99 19.58
N GLY A 173 -14.56 7.83 19.30
CA GLY A 173 -16.00 7.63 19.37
C GLY A 173 -16.53 7.46 20.78
N THR A 174 -16.76 8.57 21.49
CA THR A 174 -17.47 8.50 22.77
C THR A 174 -18.93 8.12 22.52
N THR A 175 -19.35 6.90 22.88
CA THR A 175 -20.77 6.45 22.87
C THR A 175 -21.71 7.39 23.63
N LYS A 176 -21.19 8.28 24.47
CA LYS A 176 -21.94 9.37 25.13
C LYS A 176 -22.49 10.44 24.18
N TYR A 177 -22.00 10.57 22.94
CA TYR A 177 -22.40 11.66 22.04
C TYR A 177 -23.60 11.32 21.12
N GLN A 178 -23.98 10.04 20.99
CA GLN A 178 -25.13 9.65 20.15
C GLN A 178 -26.47 9.50 20.91
N SER A 179 -26.49 9.42 22.24
CA SER A 179 -27.74 9.15 22.99
C SER A 179 -28.58 10.38 23.36
N LYS A 180 -28.26 11.61 22.90
CA LYS A 180 -28.98 12.83 23.35
C LYS A 180 -29.68 13.64 22.27
N LYS A 181 -29.73 13.17 21.02
CA LYS A 181 -30.41 13.89 19.93
C LYS A 181 -31.70 13.24 19.42
N ASP A 182 -31.99 12.00 19.79
CA ASP A 182 -33.19 11.27 19.35
C ASP A 182 -34.15 10.87 20.50
N GLU A 183 -34.15 11.63 21.60
CA GLU A 183 -35.24 11.53 22.57
C GLU A 183 -36.27 12.63 22.24
N PRO A 184 -37.39 12.32 21.54
CA PRO A 184 -38.48 13.27 21.46
C PRO A 184 -38.97 13.55 22.88
N LYS A 185 -38.83 14.81 23.31
CA LYS A 185 -39.44 15.34 24.53
C LYS A 185 -40.96 15.16 24.45
N ALA A 186 -41.47 14.01 24.88
CA ALA A 186 -42.86 13.89 25.28
C ALA A 186 -43.02 14.72 26.56
N LYS A 187 -43.64 15.91 26.42
CA LYS A 187 -44.02 16.72 27.58
C LYS A 187 -45.20 16.06 28.32
N PRO A 188 -45.22 16.14 29.66
CA PRO A 188 -46.18 15.46 30.52
C PRO A 188 -47.40 16.33 30.86
N GLY A 189 -48.51 15.65 31.18
CA GLY A 189 -49.69 16.20 31.88
C GLY A 189 -50.68 16.94 30.97
N GLU A 190 -52.00 16.86 31.13
CA GLU A 190 -52.82 16.34 32.24
C GLU A 190 -54.32 16.39 31.78
N PRO A 191 -55.32 16.15 32.65
CA PRO A 191 -56.33 15.11 32.55
C PRO A 191 -57.68 15.61 32.00
N LYS A 192 -58.66 14.70 31.85
CA LYS A 192 -60.11 14.96 31.93
C LYS A 192 -60.78 13.60 32.16
N SER A 193 -61.21 13.34 33.40
CA SER A 193 -62.56 13.58 33.95
C SER A 193 -63.51 12.44 33.60
#